data_AF-A0A2D4KFS0-F1
#
_entry.id   AF-A0A2D4KFS0-F1
#
_cell.length_a   1.000
_cell.length_b   1.000
_cell.length_c   1.000
_cell.angle_alpha   90.00
_cell.angle_beta   90.00
_cell.angle_gamma   90.00
#
_symmetry.space_group_name_H-M   'P 1'
#
loop_
_entity.id
_entity.type
_entity.pdbx_description
1 polymer ?
#
loop_
_entity_poly.entity_id
_entity_poly.type
_entity_poly.pdbx_seq_one_letter_code
_entity_poly.pdbx_strand_id
1 'polypeptide(L)'
;DITDKILSAVAKFVQDGSQETRYYGRKMLFTLMTHTDFDKILEKHVLPKDLPYVKETVSSLRHKGLGEMPIVTPSAKGRRSHTGNIDNSRSNTSREVLSASDREIREIRDISRKLVPRNALESAEYVKFITALLNAKDFRDRINGIKQLLADTENNQDLIVANIVKIFDAFKSRLHDSNSKVNQVALETMHQLIPLLKEKLSPVINMLIPALVDNNLNSKNPGIYAAATNVIQALCQHLDNYLLLQPFCTKAQFLNGKAKQDITEKLA
;
A
#
# COMPACT_ATOMS: atom_id res chain seq x y z
N ASP A 1 -0.21 17.43 16.34
CA ASP A 1 0.31 16.20 16.96
C ASP A 1 -0.39 15.01 16.28
N ILE A 2 0.26 13.84 16.21
CA ILE A 2 -0.26 12.61 15.56
C ILE A 2 -1.51 12.14 16.28
N THR A 3 -1.54 12.28 17.61
CA THR A 3 -2.68 11.96 18.48
C THR A 3 -3.94 12.74 18.08
N ASP A 4 -3.81 14.04 17.77
CA ASP A 4 -4.92 14.92 17.36
C ASP A 4 -5.65 14.36 16.14
N LYS A 5 -4.87 13.93 15.15
CA LYS A 5 -5.39 13.53 13.84
C LYS A 5 -5.94 12.11 13.86
N ILE A 6 -5.41 11.24 14.71
CA ILE A 6 -5.94 9.89 14.91
C ILE A 6 -7.33 9.96 15.54
N LEU A 7 -7.52 10.64 16.67
CA LEU A 7 -8.82 10.66 17.34
C LEU A 7 -9.91 11.33 16.52
N SER A 8 -9.56 12.40 15.79
CA SER A 8 -10.48 13.03 14.84
C SER A 8 -10.88 12.07 13.70
N ALA A 9 -9.95 11.26 13.19
CA ALA A 9 -10.24 10.24 12.17
C ALA A 9 -11.10 9.10 12.73
N VAL A 10 -10.75 8.59 13.91
CA VAL A 10 -11.49 7.52 14.62
C VAL A 10 -12.93 7.95 14.88
N ALA A 11 -13.16 9.18 15.34
CA ALA A 11 -14.50 9.74 15.54
C ALA A 11 -15.34 9.77 14.26
N LYS A 12 -14.72 9.98 13.10
CA LYS A 12 -15.38 9.87 11.79
C LYS A 12 -15.64 8.41 11.40
N PHE A 13 -14.71 7.50 11.67
CA PHE A 13 -14.89 6.08 11.32
C PHE A 13 -16.05 5.44 12.08
N VAL A 14 -16.22 5.73 13.38
CA VAL A 14 -17.34 5.16 14.18
C VAL A 14 -18.71 5.69 13.77
N GLN A 15 -18.75 6.79 13.02
CA GLN A 15 -19.94 7.41 12.46
C GLN A 15 -20.07 7.16 10.95
N ASP A 16 -19.21 6.32 10.35
CA ASP A 16 -19.20 6.10 8.90
C ASP A 16 -20.48 5.41 8.42
N GLY A 17 -20.84 5.53 7.14
CA GLY A 17 -22.00 4.85 6.56
C GLY A 17 -21.82 3.33 6.40
N SER A 18 -20.60 2.85 6.16
CA SER A 18 -20.27 1.41 6.06
C SER A 18 -20.23 0.77 7.46
N GLN A 19 -20.86 -0.39 7.60
CA GLN A 19 -20.83 -1.16 8.85
C GLN A 19 -19.40 -1.62 9.19
N GLU A 20 -18.64 -2.02 8.17
CA GLU A 20 -17.27 -2.49 8.27
C GLU A 20 -16.32 -1.36 8.67
N THR A 21 -16.43 -0.18 8.06
CA THR A 21 -15.65 1.01 8.48
C THR A 21 -16.00 1.41 9.92
N ARG A 22 -17.27 1.37 10.32
CA ARG A 22 -17.67 1.57 11.72
C ARG A 22 -17.09 0.54 12.67
N TYR A 23 -17.07 -0.73 12.26
CA TYR A 23 -16.48 -1.80 13.06
C TYR A 23 -14.99 -1.56 13.32
N TYR A 24 -14.21 -1.22 12.30
CA TYR A 24 -12.79 -0.91 12.48
C TYR A 24 -12.57 0.37 13.29
N GLY A 25 -13.41 1.40 13.12
CA GLY A 25 -13.39 2.57 14.00
C GLY A 25 -13.65 2.22 15.47
N ARG A 26 -14.60 1.31 15.74
CA ARG A 26 -14.88 0.82 17.09
C ARG A 26 -13.71 -0.01 17.64
N LYS A 27 -13.06 -0.81 16.81
CA LYS A 27 -11.85 -1.57 17.17
C LYS A 27 -10.73 -0.63 17.60
N MET A 28 -10.50 0.45 16.85
CA MET A 28 -9.52 1.49 17.23
C MET A 28 -9.87 2.13 18.58
N LEU A 29 -11.13 2.53 18.81
CA LEU A 29 -11.56 3.07 20.11
C LEU A 29 -11.37 2.07 21.25
N PHE A 30 -11.65 0.79 21.00
CA PHE A 30 -11.50 -0.28 21.97
C PHE A 30 -10.04 -0.45 22.41
N THR A 31 -9.09 -0.31 21.49
CA THR A 31 -7.67 -0.28 21.82
C THR A 31 -7.28 1.02 22.54
N LEU A 32 -7.74 2.18 22.05
CA LEU A 32 -7.34 3.48 22.61
C LEU A 32 -7.86 3.72 24.04
N MET A 33 -9.03 3.18 24.39
CA MET A 33 -9.64 3.40 25.72
C MET A 33 -8.90 2.74 26.88
N THR A 34 -7.90 1.89 26.61
CA THR A 34 -7.04 1.32 27.65
C THR A 34 -6.00 2.32 28.15
N HIS A 35 -5.82 3.46 27.46
CA HIS A 35 -4.86 4.49 27.84
C HIS A 35 -5.35 5.30 29.06
N THR A 36 -4.46 5.58 30.02
CA THR A 36 -4.80 6.24 31.29
C THR A 36 -5.38 7.65 31.12
N ASP A 37 -4.90 8.40 30.14
CA ASP A 37 -5.41 9.75 29.83
C ASP A 37 -6.44 9.77 28.70
N PHE A 38 -6.99 8.63 28.30
CA PHE A 38 -7.89 8.54 27.15
C PHE A 38 -9.03 9.58 27.20
N ASP A 39 -9.73 9.70 28.33
CA ASP A 39 -10.87 10.61 28.45
C ASP A 39 -10.47 12.08 28.25
N LYS A 40 -9.33 12.51 28.81
CA LYS A 40 -8.80 13.87 28.65
C LYS A 40 -8.41 14.15 27.20
N ILE A 41 -7.73 13.19 26.56
CA ILE A 41 -7.27 13.32 25.18
C ILE A 41 -8.48 13.32 24.23
N LEU A 42 -9.50 12.50 24.51
CA LEU A 42 -10.75 12.45 23.75
C LEU A 42 -11.47 13.80 23.74
N GLU A 43 -11.65 14.42 24.91
CA GLU A 43 -12.30 15.73 25.05
C GLU A 43 -11.53 16.86 24.36
N LYS A 44 -10.20 16.76 24.32
CA LYS A 44 -9.34 17.76 23.69
C LYS A 44 -9.35 17.71 22.16
N HIS A 45 -9.48 16.52 21.57
CA HIS A 45 -9.22 16.30 20.15
C HIS A 45 -10.44 15.93 19.29
N VAL A 46 -11.54 15.49 19.90
CA VAL A 46 -12.81 15.23 19.20
C VAL A 46 -13.66 16.50 19.17
N LEU A 47 -14.31 16.78 18.04
CA LEU A 47 -15.17 17.95 17.92
C LEU A 47 -16.35 17.87 18.90
N PRO A 48 -16.78 18.98 19.53
CA PRO A 48 -17.86 18.97 20.52
C PRO A 48 -19.18 18.35 20.02
N LYS A 49 -19.46 18.46 18.71
CA LYS A 49 -20.65 17.86 18.08
C LYS A 49 -20.61 16.32 18.04
N ASP A 50 -19.42 15.75 17.91
CA ASP A 50 -19.19 14.31 17.76
C ASP A 50 -18.98 13.64 19.13
N LEU A 51 -18.55 14.42 20.13
CA LEU A 51 -18.16 13.94 21.46
C LEU A 51 -19.26 13.13 22.18
N PRO A 52 -20.56 13.51 22.18
CA PRO A 52 -21.61 12.72 22.84
C PRO A 52 -21.74 11.32 22.26
N TYR A 53 -21.76 11.21 20.93
CA TYR A 53 -21.87 9.91 20.24
C TYR A 53 -20.64 9.04 20.46
N VAL A 54 -19.44 9.62 20.42
CA VAL A 54 -18.21 8.87 20.66
C VAL A 54 -18.14 8.37 22.11
N LYS A 55 -18.55 9.19 23.10
CA LYS A 55 -18.64 8.77 24.52
C LYS A 55 -19.66 7.65 24.73
N GLU A 56 -20.81 7.70 24.07
CA GLU A 56 -21.80 6.62 24.10
C GLU A 56 -21.23 5.32 23.51
N THR A 57 -20.51 5.42 22.38
CA THR A 57 -19.83 4.28 21.75
C THR A 57 -18.79 3.67 22.69
N VAL A 58 -17.98 4.50 23.36
CA VAL A 58 -17.00 4.05 24.37
C VAL A 58 -17.70 3.35 25.53
N SER A 59 -18.79 3.89 26.05
CA SER A 59 -19.58 3.24 27.10
C SER A 59 -20.10 1.88 26.65
N SER A 60 -20.70 1.79 25.46
CA SER A 60 -21.16 0.50 24.91
C SER A 60 -20.03 -0.51 24.78
N LEU A 61 -18.84 -0.07 24.33
CA LEU A 61 -17.67 -0.92 24.20
C LEU A 61 -17.15 -1.43 25.55
N ARG A 62 -17.18 -0.61 26.60
CA ARG A 62 -16.79 -1.04 27.96
C ARG A 62 -17.75 -2.10 28.54
N HIS A 63 -19.05 -1.99 28.27
CA HIS A 63 -20.06 -2.90 28.81
C HIS A 63 -20.23 -4.18 27.97
N LYS A 64 -20.22 -4.06 26.64
CA LYS A 64 -20.56 -5.15 25.71
C LYS A 64 -19.36 -5.74 24.98
N GLY A 65 -18.19 -5.08 25.04
CA GLY A 65 -17.03 -5.41 24.21
C GLY A 65 -17.18 -4.99 22.75
N LEU A 66 -16.20 -5.36 21.92
CA LEU A 66 -16.16 -5.02 20.49
C LEU A 66 -17.28 -5.71 19.69
N GLY A 67 -17.64 -6.93 20.06
CA GLY A 67 -18.56 -7.77 19.29
C GLY A 67 -17.90 -8.35 18.03
N GLU A 68 -18.68 -9.07 17.23
CA GLU A 68 -18.20 -9.70 15.99
C GLU A 68 -18.23 -8.74 14.80
N MET A 69 -17.36 -9.01 13.82
CA MET A 69 -17.35 -8.27 12.56
C MET A 69 -18.65 -8.56 11.79
N PRO A 70 -19.35 -7.54 11.26
CA PRO A 70 -20.56 -7.75 10.47
C PRO A 70 -20.29 -8.72 9.32
N ILE A 71 -21.08 -9.80 9.25
CA ILE A 71 -21.01 -10.75 8.13
C ILE A 71 -21.66 -10.07 6.92
N VAL A 72 -20.91 -10.00 5.82
CA VAL A 72 -21.41 -9.46 4.55
C VAL A 72 -22.51 -10.38 4.02
N THR A 73 -23.78 -10.08 4.33
CA THR A 73 -24.89 -10.63 3.55
C THR A 73 -24.99 -9.82 2.27
N PRO A 74 -24.81 -10.40 1.07
CA PRO A 74 -25.09 -9.69 -0.16
C PRO A 74 -26.58 -9.32 -0.17
N SER A 75 -26.87 -8.05 0.05
CA SER A 75 -28.23 -7.54 -0.01
C SER A 75 -28.71 -7.65 -1.46
N ALA A 76 -29.64 -8.58 -1.67
CA ALA A 76 -30.50 -8.83 -2.82
C ALA A 76 -30.06 -8.25 -4.19
N LYS A 77 -29.35 -9.06 -4.99
CA LYS A 77 -29.42 -8.96 -6.45
C LYS A 77 -29.38 -10.34 -7.11
N GLY A 78 -30.55 -10.76 -7.59
CA GLY A 78 -30.71 -11.73 -8.67
C GLY A 78 -30.34 -13.17 -8.35
N ARG A 79 -31.31 -13.93 -7.81
CA ARG A 79 -31.35 -15.38 -7.97
C ARG A 79 -31.23 -15.73 -9.46
N ARG A 80 -30.14 -16.38 -9.85
CA ARG A 80 -30.16 -17.35 -10.95
C ARG A 80 -29.56 -18.64 -10.44
N SER A 81 -30.43 -19.62 -10.31
CA SER A 81 -30.15 -21.02 -10.05
C SER A 81 -29.34 -21.62 -11.20
N HIS A 82 -28.26 -22.32 -10.89
CA HIS A 82 -27.90 -23.54 -11.61
C HIS A 82 -27.30 -24.54 -10.63
N THR A 83 -28.09 -25.58 -10.38
CA THR A 83 -27.72 -26.87 -9.82
C THR A 83 -26.86 -27.68 -10.80
N GLY A 84 -25.90 -28.46 -10.29
CA GLY A 84 -25.61 -29.80 -10.81
C GLY A 84 -24.15 -30.19 -11.04
N ASN A 85 -23.73 -31.24 -10.32
CA ASN A 85 -22.74 -32.30 -10.61
C ASN A 85 -21.24 -31.99 -10.37
N ILE A 86 -20.54 -32.66 -9.43
CA ILE A 86 -20.15 -34.10 -9.25
C ILE A 86 -18.97 -34.53 -10.15
N ASP A 87 -17.88 -34.93 -9.45
CA ASP A 87 -16.70 -35.74 -9.83
C ASP A 87 -15.83 -35.28 -11.02
N ASN A 88 -14.50 -35.45 -11.05
CA ASN A 88 -13.71 -36.59 -10.58
C ASN A 88 -12.22 -36.23 -10.43
N SER A 89 -11.52 -37.02 -9.61
CA SER A 89 -10.05 -37.13 -9.55
C SER A 89 -9.40 -37.47 -10.91
N ARG A 90 -8.16 -36.98 -11.14
CA ARG A 90 -6.98 -37.82 -11.46
C ARG A 90 -5.71 -37.00 -11.74
N SER A 91 -4.66 -37.38 -11.02
CA SER A 91 -3.24 -37.20 -11.32
C SER A 91 -2.82 -37.91 -12.60
N ASN A 92 -1.76 -37.40 -13.27
CA ASN A 92 -0.81 -38.27 -13.95
C ASN A 92 0.58 -37.61 -14.11
N THR A 93 1.58 -38.39 -13.73
CA THR A 93 3.02 -38.22 -13.91
C THR A 93 3.44 -38.59 -15.34
N SER A 94 4.55 -38.03 -15.85
CA SER A 94 5.59 -38.78 -16.59
C SER A 94 6.79 -37.94 -17.04
N ARG A 95 7.96 -38.32 -16.50
CA ARG A 95 9.31 -38.54 -17.07
C ARG A 95 10.14 -37.43 -17.74
N GLU A 96 11.22 -37.10 -17.04
CA GLU A 96 12.66 -37.17 -17.40
C GLU A 96 13.10 -37.11 -18.88
N VAL A 97 14.03 -36.18 -19.16
CA VAL A 97 15.28 -36.46 -19.90
C VAL A 97 16.42 -35.67 -19.24
N LEU A 98 17.46 -36.39 -18.83
CA LEU A 98 18.75 -35.89 -18.34
C LEU A 98 19.64 -35.47 -19.53
N SER A 99 20.42 -34.40 -19.38
CA SER A 99 21.77 -34.36 -19.94
C SER A 99 22.64 -33.38 -19.17
N ALA A 100 23.78 -33.91 -18.73
CA ALA A 100 24.85 -33.24 -18.02
C ALA A 100 25.79 -32.50 -18.97
N SER A 101 26.41 -31.43 -18.47
CA SER A 101 27.82 -31.16 -18.70
C SER A 101 28.37 -30.16 -17.67
N ASP A 102 29.23 -30.71 -16.82
CA ASP A 102 30.21 -30.02 -15.98
C ASP A 102 31.07 -29.03 -16.78
N ARG A 103 31.45 -27.90 -16.16
CA ARG A 103 32.85 -27.58 -15.81
C ARG A 103 32.97 -26.17 -15.20
N GLU A 104 33.38 -26.17 -13.93
CA GLU A 104 34.44 -25.34 -13.29
C GLU A 104 34.90 -24.10 -14.07
N ILE A 105 35.01 -22.92 -13.43
CA ILE A 105 36.22 -22.54 -12.67
C ILE A 105 35.91 -21.55 -11.54
N ARG A 106 36.58 -21.80 -10.42
CA ARG A 106 36.61 -21.07 -9.14
C ARG A 106 37.53 -19.83 -9.18
N GLU A 107 37.23 -18.91 -8.26
CA GLU A 107 38.13 -17.99 -7.53
C GLU A 107 38.77 -16.86 -8.37
N ILE A 108 38.77 -15.58 -7.95
CA ILE A 108 39.49 -14.96 -6.81
C ILE A 108 38.78 -13.61 -6.52
N ARG A 109 38.08 -13.47 -5.39
CA ARG A 109 38.47 -12.73 -4.15
C ARG A 109 38.74 -11.22 -4.27
N ASP A 110 38.06 -10.52 -3.36
CA ASP A 110 38.38 -9.25 -2.72
C ASP A 110 38.33 -7.96 -3.54
N ILE A 111 37.36 -7.10 -3.21
CA ILE A 111 37.62 -5.80 -2.59
C ILE A 111 36.33 -5.34 -1.90
N SER A 112 36.32 -5.48 -0.58
CA SER A 112 35.52 -4.64 0.30
C SER A 112 36.06 -3.20 0.21
N ARG A 113 35.38 -2.31 -0.51
CA ARG A 113 35.56 -0.86 -0.36
C ARG A 113 34.21 -0.15 -0.51
N LYS A 114 33.75 0.42 0.60
CA LYS A 114 32.73 1.48 0.64
C LYS A 114 33.00 2.50 -0.47
N LEU A 115 32.02 2.74 -1.34
CA LEU A 115 32.06 3.82 -2.32
C LEU A 115 30.75 4.60 -2.27
N VAL A 116 30.85 5.81 -1.75
CA VAL A 116 29.90 6.92 -1.94
C VAL A 116 30.68 8.00 -2.68
N PRO A 117 30.10 8.76 -3.63
CA PRO A 117 29.27 8.36 -4.77
C PRO A 117 30.04 8.52 -6.10
N ARG A 118 29.70 7.70 -7.11
CA ARG A 118 30.13 7.87 -8.51
C ARG A 118 29.72 9.28 -9.02
N ASN A 119 30.58 9.85 -9.87
CA ASN A 119 30.53 11.20 -10.46
C ASN A 119 29.13 11.85 -10.53
N ALA A 120 28.95 13.03 -9.92
CA ALA A 120 27.68 13.77 -9.90
C ALA A 120 27.09 14.03 -11.31
N LEU A 121 27.95 14.17 -12.33
CA LEU A 121 27.54 14.29 -13.73
C LEU A 121 26.89 13.02 -14.27
N GLU A 122 27.47 11.84 -13.98
CA GLU A 122 26.89 10.54 -14.37
C GLU A 122 25.53 10.34 -13.69
N SER A 123 25.43 10.73 -12.41
CA SER A 123 24.16 10.71 -11.69
C SER A 123 23.11 11.64 -12.31
N ALA A 124 23.51 12.83 -12.78
CA ALA A 124 22.60 13.77 -13.41
C ALA A 124 22.10 13.26 -14.78
N GLU A 125 22.98 12.71 -15.60
CA GLU A 125 22.62 12.10 -16.88
C GLU A 125 21.72 10.87 -16.70
N TYR A 126 22.00 10.04 -15.68
CA TYR A 126 21.13 8.93 -15.32
C TYR A 126 19.72 9.41 -14.95
N VAL A 127 19.60 10.40 -14.06
CA VAL A 127 18.30 10.94 -13.66
C VAL A 127 17.55 11.52 -14.87
N LYS A 128 18.25 12.24 -15.75
CA LYS A 128 17.65 12.77 -16.99
C LYS A 128 17.14 11.64 -17.91
N PHE A 129 17.93 10.58 -18.08
CA PHE A 129 17.55 9.41 -18.87
C PHE A 129 16.30 8.71 -18.31
N ILE A 130 16.33 8.32 -17.04
CA ILE A 130 15.23 7.55 -16.44
C ILE A 130 13.94 8.37 -16.37
N THR A 131 14.03 9.67 -16.05
CA THR A 131 12.86 10.56 -16.02
C THR A 131 12.28 10.82 -17.41
N ALA A 132 13.11 10.85 -18.46
CA ALA A 132 12.65 10.95 -19.85
C ALA A 132 11.87 9.69 -20.27
N LEU A 133 12.38 8.49 -19.94
CA LEU A 133 11.66 7.24 -20.22
C LEU A 133 10.34 7.16 -19.46
N LEU A 134 10.36 7.46 -18.15
CA LEU A 134 9.15 7.46 -17.33
C LEU A 134 8.11 8.44 -17.89
N ASN A 135 8.50 9.56 -18.48
CA ASN A 135 7.61 10.57 -19.06
C ASN A 135 7.39 10.44 -20.58
N ALA A 136 7.81 9.34 -21.19
CA ALA A 136 7.72 9.15 -22.62
C ALA A 136 6.26 9.19 -23.13
N LYS A 137 6.10 9.67 -24.37
CA LYS A 137 4.80 9.73 -25.04
C LYS A 137 4.26 8.32 -25.31
N ASP A 138 5.11 7.43 -25.79
CA ASP A 138 4.75 6.03 -26.00
C ASP A 138 4.62 5.30 -24.66
N PHE A 139 3.50 4.59 -24.48
CA PHE A 139 3.24 3.81 -23.27
C PHE A 139 4.24 2.65 -23.08
N ARG A 140 4.82 2.13 -24.16
CA ARG A 140 5.83 1.08 -24.15
C ARG A 140 7.13 1.59 -23.56
N ASP A 141 7.55 2.79 -23.93
CA ASP A 141 8.74 3.44 -23.38
C ASP A 141 8.56 3.75 -21.89
N ARG A 142 7.34 4.14 -21.48
CA ARG A 142 7.02 4.29 -20.05
C ARG A 142 7.16 2.98 -19.29
N ILE A 143 6.64 1.88 -19.84
CA ILE A 143 6.81 0.53 -19.27
C ILE A 143 8.30 0.16 -19.18
N ASN A 144 9.08 0.47 -20.22
CA ASN A 144 10.52 0.24 -20.20
C ASN A 144 11.22 1.06 -19.11
N GLY A 145 10.83 2.33 -18.94
CA GLY A 145 11.33 3.17 -17.84
C GLY A 145 10.99 2.62 -16.46
N ILE A 146 9.77 2.09 -16.27
CA ILE A 146 9.35 1.47 -15.01
C ILE A 146 10.19 0.22 -14.71
N LYS A 147 10.38 -0.66 -15.72
CA LYS A 147 11.20 -1.87 -15.58
C LYS A 147 12.68 -1.54 -15.33
N GLN A 148 13.20 -0.53 -16.02
CA GLN A 148 14.58 -0.08 -15.84
C GLN A 148 14.80 0.46 -14.42
N LEU A 149 13.86 1.24 -13.89
CA LEU A 149 13.93 1.73 -12.50
C LEU A 149 14.02 0.58 -11.49
N LEU A 150 13.24 -0.50 -11.69
CA LEU A 150 13.32 -1.68 -10.84
C LEU A 150 14.70 -2.34 -10.93
N ALA A 151 15.16 -2.62 -12.14
CA ALA A 151 16.47 -3.24 -12.37
C ALA A 151 17.61 -2.39 -11.78
N ASP A 152 17.56 -1.07 -11.92
CA ASP A 152 18.58 -0.18 -11.35
C ASP A 152 18.53 -0.15 -9.82
N THR A 153 17.34 -0.31 -9.23
CA THR A 153 17.19 -0.42 -7.77
C THR A 153 17.76 -1.73 -7.23
N GLU A 154 17.62 -2.82 -7.97
CA GLU A 154 18.19 -4.14 -7.63
C GLU A 154 19.72 -4.14 -7.77
N ASN A 155 20.26 -3.49 -8.80
CA ASN A 155 21.69 -3.53 -9.13
C ASN A 155 22.52 -2.41 -8.49
N ASN A 156 21.94 -1.22 -8.29
CA ASN A 156 22.64 -0.03 -7.80
C ASN A 156 21.73 0.86 -6.95
N GLN A 157 21.28 0.32 -5.83
CA GLN A 157 20.36 0.97 -4.92
C GLN A 157 20.83 2.36 -4.45
N ASP A 158 22.14 2.56 -4.23
CA ASP A 158 22.68 3.83 -3.73
C ASP A 158 22.47 4.99 -4.71
N LEU A 159 22.55 4.73 -6.03
CA LEU A 159 22.26 5.72 -7.06
C LEU A 159 20.79 6.15 -7.01
N ILE A 160 19.88 5.21 -6.81
CA ILE A 160 18.44 5.48 -6.70
C ILE A 160 18.15 6.29 -5.44
N VAL A 161 18.70 5.87 -4.31
CA VAL A 161 18.50 6.52 -3.01
C VAL A 161 19.04 7.95 -3.03
N ALA A 162 20.22 8.18 -3.63
CA ALA A 162 20.80 9.51 -3.77
C ALA A 162 19.91 10.49 -4.58
N ASN A 163 19.04 9.97 -5.44
CA ASN A 163 18.19 10.76 -6.34
C ASN A 163 16.69 10.50 -6.14
N ILE A 164 16.31 9.90 -5.00
CA ILE A 164 15.00 9.28 -4.82
C ILE A 164 13.84 10.25 -5.06
N VAL A 165 13.95 11.49 -4.59
CA VAL A 165 12.89 12.49 -4.74
C VAL A 165 12.64 12.81 -6.21
N LYS A 166 13.70 13.02 -7.01
CA LYS A 166 13.57 13.36 -8.44
C LYS A 166 13.00 12.20 -9.25
N ILE A 167 13.46 10.99 -8.96
CA ILE A 167 13.03 9.77 -9.66
C ILE A 167 11.56 9.48 -9.32
N PHE A 168 11.19 9.50 -8.04
CA PHE A 168 9.82 9.22 -7.62
C PHE A 168 8.84 10.33 -7.98
N ASP A 169 9.29 11.58 -8.16
CA ASP A 169 8.47 12.65 -8.70
C ASP A 169 8.03 12.39 -10.15
N ALA A 170 8.88 11.77 -10.97
CA ALA A 170 8.51 11.29 -12.30
C ALA A 170 7.68 9.99 -12.25
N PHE A 171 8.09 9.04 -11.40
CA PHE A 171 7.42 7.74 -11.29
C PHE A 171 5.98 7.85 -10.74
N LYS A 172 5.68 8.80 -9.84
CA LYS A 172 4.33 8.95 -9.25
C LYS A 172 3.24 9.03 -10.32
N SER A 173 3.53 9.69 -11.45
CA SER A 173 2.59 9.89 -12.55
C SER A 173 2.22 8.60 -13.27
N ARG A 174 2.96 7.52 -13.03
CA ARG A 174 2.70 6.18 -13.55
C ARG A 174 1.78 5.36 -12.65
N LEU A 175 1.73 5.66 -11.34
CA LEU A 175 0.81 5.04 -10.39
C LEU A 175 -0.66 5.46 -10.61
N HIS A 176 -0.89 6.43 -11.48
CA HIS A 176 -2.21 6.87 -11.95
C HIS A 176 -2.18 7.19 -13.46
N ASP A 177 -1.43 6.39 -14.24
CA ASP A 177 -1.32 6.60 -15.69
C ASP A 177 -2.67 6.46 -16.40
N SER A 178 -2.92 7.25 -17.44
CA SER A 178 -4.14 7.13 -18.24
C SER A 178 -4.22 5.80 -19.00
N ASN A 179 -3.08 5.18 -19.28
CA ASN A 179 -3.01 3.83 -19.83
C ASN A 179 -3.03 2.81 -18.68
N SER A 180 -4.09 2.01 -18.60
CA SER A 180 -4.27 1.03 -17.53
C SER A 180 -3.17 -0.03 -17.46
N LYS A 181 -2.54 -0.38 -18.59
CA LYS A 181 -1.40 -1.33 -18.62
C LYS A 181 -0.19 -0.70 -17.92
N VAL A 182 0.11 0.56 -18.21
CA VAL A 182 1.22 1.30 -17.56
C VAL A 182 0.93 1.44 -16.07
N ASN A 183 -0.30 1.80 -15.70
CA ASN A 183 -0.72 1.93 -14.30
C ASN A 183 -0.55 0.63 -13.52
N GLN A 184 -1.02 -0.49 -14.07
CA GLN A 184 -0.89 -1.79 -13.43
C GLN A 184 0.59 -2.19 -13.26
N VAL A 185 1.41 -2.04 -14.31
CA VAL A 185 2.85 -2.34 -14.25
C VAL A 185 3.55 -1.46 -13.21
N ALA A 186 3.19 -0.17 -13.12
CA ALA A 186 3.75 0.72 -12.12
C ALA A 186 3.42 0.26 -10.69
N LEU A 187 2.19 -0.18 -10.41
CA LEU A 187 1.80 -0.71 -9.10
C LEU A 187 2.53 -2.01 -8.77
N GLU A 188 2.60 -2.95 -9.72
CA GLU A 188 3.33 -4.22 -9.57
C GLU A 188 4.83 -4.00 -9.34
N THR A 189 5.42 -2.99 -10.00
CA THR A 189 6.80 -2.59 -9.77
C THR A 189 6.96 -1.90 -8.41
N MET A 190 6.04 -1.03 -8.00
CA MET A 190 6.08 -0.40 -6.67
C MET A 190 6.08 -1.45 -5.56
N HIS A 191 5.26 -2.49 -5.70
CA HIS A 191 5.23 -3.62 -4.76
C HIS A 191 6.61 -4.26 -4.58
N GLN A 192 7.40 -4.38 -5.66
CA GLN A 192 8.76 -4.91 -5.64
C GLN A 192 9.81 -3.90 -5.12
N LEU A 193 9.60 -2.60 -5.38
CA LEU A 193 10.50 -1.54 -4.90
C LEU A 193 10.45 -1.35 -3.37
N ILE A 194 9.29 -1.59 -2.75
CA ILE A 194 9.10 -1.42 -1.30
C ILE A 194 10.09 -2.24 -0.46
N PRO A 195 10.21 -3.57 -0.61
CA PRO A 195 11.15 -4.36 0.19
C PRO A 195 12.61 -4.02 -0.09
N LEU A 196 12.93 -3.48 -1.28
CA LEU A 196 14.28 -3.03 -1.62
C LEU A 196 14.63 -1.73 -0.90
N LEU A 197 13.74 -0.74 -0.94
CA LEU A 197 14.00 0.62 -0.45
C LEU A 197 13.64 0.82 1.03
N LYS A 198 12.60 0.15 1.54
CA LYS A 198 12.14 0.21 2.95
C LYS A 198 12.04 1.65 3.45
N GLU A 199 12.64 1.95 4.61
CA GLU A 199 12.70 3.27 5.25
C GLU A 199 13.30 4.38 4.36
N LYS A 200 14.09 4.02 3.33
CA LYS A 200 14.63 4.99 2.37
C LYS A 200 13.52 5.68 1.56
N LEU A 201 12.30 5.13 1.54
CA LEU A 201 11.10 5.75 0.95
C LEU A 201 10.53 6.91 1.79
N SER A 202 10.98 7.10 3.04
CA SER A 202 10.46 8.14 3.94
C SER A 202 10.34 9.53 3.29
N PRO A 203 11.34 10.04 2.51
CA PRO A 203 11.24 11.35 1.86
C PRO A 203 10.11 11.48 0.82
N VAL A 204 9.61 10.35 0.30
CA VAL A 204 8.62 10.31 -0.78
C VAL A 204 7.31 9.66 -0.34
N ILE A 205 7.17 9.21 0.91
CA ILE A 205 5.98 8.47 1.34
C ILE A 205 4.71 9.34 1.22
N ASN A 206 4.78 10.60 1.65
CA ASN A 206 3.65 11.51 1.65
C ASN A 206 3.12 11.85 0.25
N MET A 207 3.99 11.81 -0.77
CA MET A 207 3.57 11.98 -2.17
C MET A 207 3.08 10.68 -2.80
N LEU A 208 3.59 9.52 -2.35
CA LEU A 208 3.21 8.22 -2.91
C LEU A 208 1.86 7.74 -2.41
N ILE A 209 1.55 7.89 -1.12
CA ILE A 209 0.29 7.37 -0.56
C ILE A 209 -0.95 7.88 -1.32
N PRO A 210 -1.10 9.20 -1.61
CA PRO A 210 -2.23 9.67 -2.41
C PRO A 210 -2.27 9.03 -3.81
N ALA A 211 -1.14 8.96 -4.50
CA ALA A 211 -1.04 8.41 -5.86
C ALA A 211 -1.37 6.91 -5.92
N LEU A 212 -1.06 6.18 -4.84
CA LEU A 212 -1.37 4.76 -4.71
C LEU A 212 -2.85 4.50 -4.42
N VAL A 213 -3.50 5.39 -3.67
CA VAL A 213 -4.79 5.11 -3.05
C VAL A 213 -5.97 5.69 -3.84
N ASP A 214 -5.88 6.93 -4.33
CA ASP A 214 -7.06 7.72 -4.72
C ASP A 214 -7.94 7.08 -5.82
N ASN A 215 -7.31 6.49 -6.83
CA ASN A 215 -8.04 5.88 -7.96
C ASN A 215 -7.88 4.37 -8.02
N ASN A 216 -6.80 3.81 -7.45
CA ASN A 216 -6.49 2.40 -7.66
C ASN A 216 -7.30 1.48 -6.75
N LEU A 217 -7.55 1.87 -5.49
CA LEU A 217 -8.37 1.08 -4.56
C LEU A 217 -9.87 1.11 -4.88
N ASN A 218 -10.30 2.02 -5.76
CA ASN A 218 -11.66 2.05 -6.30
C ASN A 218 -11.72 1.66 -7.79
N SER A 219 -10.62 1.12 -8.33
CA SER A 219 -10.55 0.78 -9.75
C SER A 219 -11.51 -0.36 -10.09
N LYS A 220 -12.21 -0.21 -11.21
CA LYS A 220 -13.03 -1.28 -11.80
C LYS A 220 -12.18 -2.35 -12.49
N ASN A 221 -10.90 -2.08 -12.73
CA ASN A 221 -9.98 -3.07 -13.28
C ASN A 221 -9.45 -3.94 -12.13
N PRO A 222 -9.76 -5.25 -12.11
CA PRO A 222 -9.37 -6.13 -11.01
C PRO A 222 -7.86 -6.27 -10.86
N GLY A 223 -7.09 -6.18 -11.96
CA GLY A 223 -5.63 -6.23 -11.91
C GLY A 223 -5.03 -5.00 -11.22
N ILE A 224 -5.57 -3.80 -11.49
CA ILE A 224 -5.15 -2.56 -10.82
C ILE A 224 -5.53 -2.60 -9.34
N TYR A 225 -6.76 -3.02 -9.02
CA TYR A 225 -7.20 -3.14 -7.64
C TYR A 225 -6.30 -4.11 -6.85
N ALA A 226 -6.05 -5.31 -7.39
CA ALA A 226 -5.20 -6.31 -6.76
C ALA A 226 -3.75 -5.82 -6.58
N ALA A 227 -3.18 -5.16 -7.60
CA ALA A 227 -1.85 -4.59 -7.50
C ALA A 227 -1.78 -3.50 -6.42
N ALA A 228 -2.79 -2.63 -6.33
CA ALA A 228 -2.84 -1.59 -5.31
C ALA A 228 -2.99 -2.16 -3.90
N THR A 229 -3.84 -3.16 -3.69
CA THR A 229 -3.95 -3.83 -2.38
C THR A 229 -2.64 -4.49 -1.97
N ASN A 230 -1.92 -5.11 -2.91
CA ASN A 230 -0.59 -5.68 -2.64
C ASN A 230 0.42 -4.60 -2.24
N VAL A 231 0.41 -3.44 -2.91
CA VAL A 231 1.28 -2.31 -2.53
C VAL A 231 0.97 -1.82 -1.11
N ILE A 232 -0.31 -1.63 -0.76
CA ILE A 232 -0.69 -1.20 0.60
C ILE A 232 -0.25 -2.24 1.64
N GLN A 233 -0.41 -3.53 1.35
CA GLN A 233 0.06 -4.60 2.22
C GLN A 233 1.58 -4.56 2.39
N ALA A 234 2.34 -4.44 1.30
CA ALA A 234 3.80 -4.37 1.35
C ALA A 234 4.30 -3.14 2.14
N LEU A 235 3.63 -1.99 2.01
CA LEU A 235 3.94 -0.82 2.83
C LEU A 235 3.81 -1.14 4.31
N CYS A 236 2.69 -1.74 4.73
CA CYS A 236 2.46 -2.11 6.13
C CYS A 236 3.45 -3.19 6.64
N GLN A 237 3.98 -4.03 5.75
CA GLN A 237 4.91 -5.09 6.11
C GLN A 237 6.37 -4.62 6.22
N HIS A 238 6.75 -3.57 5.49
CA HIS A 238 8.15 -3.20 5.31
C HIS A 238 8.52 -1.80 5.82
N LEU A 239 7.53 -0.96 6.15
CA LEU A 239 7.76 0.38 6.69
C LEU A 239 7.22 0.46 8.12
N ASP A 240 7.86 1.29 8.94
CA ASP A 240 7.35 1.63 10.27
C ASP A 240 5.94 2.25 10.19
N ASN A 241 5.03 1.74 11.02
CA ASN A 241 3.66 2.23 11.15
C ASN A 241 3.60 3.74 11.43
N TYR A 242 4.60 4.31 12.12
CA TYR A 242 4.68 5.74 12.36
C TYR A 242 4.69 6.57 11.06
N LEU A 243 5.32 6.07 9.99
CA LEU A 243 5.35 6.73 8.68
C LEU A 243 4.02 6.65 7.93
N LEU A 244 3.23 5.60 8.20
CA LEU A 244 2.00 5.30 7.45
C LEU A 244 0.74 5.82 8.12
N LEU A 245 0.74 5.90 9.46
CA LEU A 245 -0.43 6.23 10.27
C LEU A 245 -1.05 7.56 9.86
N GLN A 246 -0.23 8.61 9.76
CA GLN A 246 -0.70 9.94 9.41
C GLN A 246 -1.22 10.02 7.96
N PRO A 247 -0.49 9.55 6.94
CA PRO A 247 -1.01 9.48 5.57
C PRO A 247 -2.31 8.69 5.43
N PHE A 248 -2.41 7.51 6.05
CA PHE A 248 -3.59 6.66 5.96
C PHE A 248 -4.80 7.30 6.65
N CYS A 249 -4.64 7.82 7.87
CA CYS A 249 -5.69 8.59 8.55
C CYS A 249 -6.16 9.79 7.72
N THR A 250 -5.25 10.44 6.99
CA THR A 250 -5.59 11.60 6.16
C THR A 250 -6.38 11.17 4.93
N LYS A 251 -5.92 10.14 4.21
CA LYS A 251 -6.61 9.66 3.01
C LYS A 251 -7.96 9.04 3.32
N ALA A 252 -8.05 8.23 4.37
CA ALA A 252 -9.30 7.57 4.77
C ALA A 252 -10.45 8.56 5.04
N GLN A 253 -10.16 9.82 5.40
CA GLN A 253 -11.19 10.86 5.56
C GLN A 253 -11.90 11.24 4.26
N PHE A 254 -11.23 11.08 3.11
CA PHE A 254 -11.74 11.49 1.80
C PHE A 254 -12.10 10.30 0.90
N LEU A 255 -11.72 9.09 1.28
CA LEU A 255 -12.14 7.87 0.59
C LEU A 255 -13.60 7.52 0.89
N ASN A 256 -14.15 6.66 0.04
CA ASN A 256 -15.48 6.09 0.18
C ASN A 256 -15.46 4.61 -0.19
N GLY A 257 -16.55 3.91 0.16
CA GLY A 257 -16.77 2.52 -0.22
C GLY A 257 -15.62 1.60 0.19
N LYS A 258 -15.25 0.70 -0.74
CA LYS A 258 -14.26 -0.34 -0.50
C LYS A 258 -12.87 0.21 -0.21
N ALA A 259 -12.43 1.26 -0.91
CA ALA A 259 -11.14 1.89 -0.63
C ALA A 259 -11.04 2.44 0.80
N LYS A 260 -12.11 3.06 1.32
CA LYS A 260 -12.12 3.53 2.72
C LYS A 260 -12.02 2.37 3.69
N GLN A 261 -12.80 1.31 3.46
CA GLN A 261 -12.74 0.09 4.28
C GLN A 261 -11.31 -0.49 4.29
N ASP A 262 -10.70 -0.65 3.12
CA ASP A 262 -9.37 -1.27 2.97
C ASP A 262 -8.30 -0.48 3.74
N ILE A 263 -8.32 0.86 3.69
CA ILE A 263 -7.38 1.69 4.45
C ILE A 263 -7.70 1.69 5.95
N THR A 264 -8.99 1.75 6.33
CA THR A 264 -9.40 1.77 7.74
C THR A 264 -9.05 0.46 8.45
N GLU A 265 -9.13 -0.67 7.74
CA GLU A 265 -8.69 -1.97 8.24
C GLU A 265 -7.19 -1.96 8.62
N LYS A 266 -6.33 -1.33 7.82
CA LYS A 266 -4.88 -1.31 8.10
C LYS A 266 -4.50 -0.41 9.28
N LEU A 267 -5.43 0.42 9.75
CA LEU A 267 -5.23 1.32 10.88
C LEU A 267 -5.68 0.70 12.22
N ALA A 268 -6.36 -0.45 12.22
CA ALA A 268 -7.08 -1.01 13.36
C ALA A 268 -6.49 -2.31 13.91
#